data_AF-A0A6J4INQ0-F1
#
_entry.id   AF-A0A6J4INQ0-F1
#
_cell.length_a   1.000
_cell.length_b   1.000
_cell.length_c   1.000
_cell.angle_alpha   90.00
_cell.angle_beta   90.00
_cell.angle_gamma   90.00
#
_symmetry.space_group_name_H-M   'P 1'
#
loop_
_entity.id
_entity.type
_entity.pdbx_description
1 polymer ?
#
loop_
_entity_poly.entity_id
_entity_poly.type
_entity_poly.pdbx_seq_one_letter_code
_entity_poly.pdbx_strand_id
1 'polypeptide(L)' 'ADLVSFGRAFIGNPDLVERLRLGLPLREADPDTYYQGGEVGYLDYPAYQH' A
#
# COMPACT_ATOMS: atom_id res chain seq x y z
N ALA A 1 -5.59 9.60 21.32
CA ALA A 1 -6.11 9.12 20.02
C ALA A 1 -5.82 7.64 19.96
N ASP A 2 -6.83 6.84 19.68
CA ASP A 2 -6.77 5.37 19.86
C ASP A 2 -6.63 4.61 18.55
N LEU A 3 -6.88 5.28 17.40
CA LEU A 3 -6.77 4.72 16.06
C LEU A 3 -6.17 5.74 15.09
N VAL A 4 -5.52 5.22 14.04
CA VAL A 4 -4.96 5.99 12.93
C VAL A 4 -5.42 5.36 11.61
N SER A 5 -5.88 6.19 10.68
CA SER A 5 -6.29 5.75 9.34
C SER A 5 -5.23 6.12 8.30
N PHE A 6 -5.01 5.21 7.34
CA PHE A 6 -4.03 5.40 6.26
C PHE A 6 -4.72 5.30 4.90
N GLY A 7 -4.52 6.30 4.05
CA GLY A 7 -5.01 6.30 2.66
C GLY A 7 -3.96 5.80 1.69
N ARG A 8 -3.09 6.71 1.22
CA ARG A 8 -2.08 6.44 0.18
C ARG A 8 -1.13 5.29 0.52
N ALA A 9 -0.73 5.17 1.78
CA ALA A 9 0.12 4.07 2.22
C ALA A 9 -0.55 2.69 2.05
N PHE A 10 -1.88 2.60 2.17
CA PHE A 10 -2.59 1.33 2.00
C PHE A 10 -2.81 0.98 0.52
N ILE A 11 -2.86 1.98 -0.37
CA ILE A 11 -2.98 1.75 -1.82
C ILE A 11 -1.80 0.94 -2.34
N GLY A 12 -0.56 1.33 -2.01
CA GLY A 12 0.66 0.70 -2.53
C GLY A 12 1.18 -0.48 -1.73
N ASN A 13 0.58 -0.79 -0.58
CA ASN A 13 1.06 -1.81 0.35
C ASN A 13 -0.14 -2.64 0.82
N PRO A 14 -0.53 -3.71 0.10
CA PRO A 14 -1.64 -4.57 0.54
C PRO A 14 -1.38 -5.22 1.91
N ASP A 15 -0.10 -5.34 2.29
CA ASP A 15 0.44 -5.88 3.53
C ASP A 15 0.89 -4.79 4.53
N LEU A 16 0.36 -3.56 4.43
CA LEU A 16 0.82 -2.40 5.22
C LEU A 16 0.93 -2.70 6.72
N VAL A 17 -0.04 -3.41 7.29
CA VAL A 17 -0.07 -3.74 8.72
C VAL A 17 1.16 -4.57 9.12
N GLU A 18 1.52 -5.57 8.31
CA GLU A 18 2.68 -6.41 8.58
C GLU A 18 3.98 -5.62 8.44
N ARG A 19 4.07 -4.74 7.43
CA ARG A 19 5.25 -3.88 7.26
C ARG A 19 5.47 -2.96 8.44
N LEU A 20 4.41 -2.33 8.94
CA LEU A 20 4.49 -1.49 10.13
C LEU A 20 4.88 -2.29 11.37
N ARG A 21 4.33 -3.52 11.52
CA ARG A 21 4.65 -4.40 12.66
C ARG A 21 6.12 -4.84 12.66
N LEU A 22 6.68 -5.11 11.49
CA LEU A 22 8.04 -5.65 11.32
C LEU A 22 9.09 -4.58 10.99
N GLY A 23 8.70 -3.32 10.80
CA GLY A 23 9.61 -2.24 10.39
C GLY A 23 10.13 -2.39 8.96
N LEU A 24 9.33 -2.97 8.06
CA LEU A 24 9.70 -3.18 6.66
C LEU A 24 9.52 -1.89 5.84
N PRO A 25 10.26 -1.74 4.72
CA PRO A 25 10.14 -0.57 3.86
C PRO A 25 8.74 -0.48 3.22
N LEU A 26 8.20 0.74 3.21
CA LEU A 26 6.93 1.04 2.57
C LEU A 26 7.15 1.44 1.12
N ARG A 27 6.26 0.97 0.24
CA ARG A 27 6.19 1.38 -1.16
C ARG A 27 5.34 2.65 -1.29
N GLU A 28 5.81 3.59 -2.09
CA GLU A 28 4.97 4.69 -2.56
C GLU A 28 4.11 4.23 -3.74
N ALA A 29 2.80 4.48 -3.64
CA ALA A 29 1.85 4.18 -4.70
C ALA A 29 1.90 5.26 -5.79
N ASP A 30 1.84 4.87 -7.06
CA ASP A 30 1.82 5.78 -8.19
C ASP A 30 0.50 6.57 -8.23
N PRO A 31 0.50 7.90 -8.04
CA PRO A 31 -0.71 8.70 -8.07
C PRO A 31 -1.42 8.72 -9.42
N ASP A 32 -0.68 8.51 -10.52
CA ASP A 32 -1.24 8.59 -11.87
C ASP A 32 -2.19 7.42 -12.16
N THR A 33 -2.10 6.34 -11.38
CA THR A 33 -2.92 5.12 -11.56
C THR A 33 -4.18 5.08 -10.70
N TYR A 34 -4.36 6.00 -9.74
CA TYR A 34 -5.41 5.87 -8.71
C TYR A 34 -6.84 5.75 -9.25
N TYR A 35 -7.12 6.37 -10.40
CA TYR A 35 -8.47 6.49 -10.96
C TYR A 35 -8.56 6.11 -12.44
N GLN A 36 -7.59 5.36 -12.95
CA GLN A 36 -7.55 4.96 -14.37
C GLN A 36 -8.44 3.75 -14.68
N GLY A 37 -8.78 2.95 -13.65
CA GLY A 37 -9.46 1.67 -13.82
C GLY A 37 -8.54 0.58 -14.36
N GLY A 38 -9.02 -0.67 -14.33
CA GLY A 38 -8.19 -1.84 -14.66
C GLY A 38 -7.35 -2.33 -13.47
N GLU A 39 -6.37 -3.18 -13.77
CA GLU A 39 -5.59 -3.89 -12.74
C GLU A 39 -4.35 -3.11 -12.27
N VAL A 40 -3.78 -2.30 -13.16
CA VAL A 40 -2.52 -1.59 -12.93
C VAL A 40 -2.68 -0.51 -11.86
N GLY A 41 -1.85 -0.60 -10.82
CA GLY A 41 -1.91 0.27 -9.66
C GLY A 41 -3.15 0.08 -8.79
N TYR A 42 -3.85 -1.05 -8.94
CA TYR A 42 -5.04 -1.40 -8.14
C TYR A 42 -4.91 -2.79 -7.51
N LEU A 43 -4.63 -3.83 -8.31
CA LEU A 43 -4.52 -5.23 -7.85
C LEU A 43 -3.10 -5.78 -7.92
N ASP A 44 -2.18 -5.07 -8.57
CA ASP A 44 -0.86 -5.56 -8.94
C ASP A 44 0.27 -5.18 -7.97
N TYR A 45 -0.04 -4.44 -6.90
CA TYR A 45 0.95 -4.16 -5.84
C TYR A 45 1.31 -5.46 -5.10
N PRO A 46 2.59 -5.90 -5.11
CA PRO A 46 2.97 -7.12 -4.44
C PRO A 46 3.15 -6.90 -2.93
N ALA A 47 2.82 -7.93 -2.16
CA ALA A 47 3.24 -8.03 -0.76
C ALA A 47 4.77 -8.11 -0.66
N TYR A 48 5.32 -7.71 0.49
CA TYR A 48 6.75 -7.80 0.75
C TYR A 48 7.22 -9.26 0.62
N GLN A 49 8.35 -9.47 -0.07
CA GLN A 49 8.97 -10.78 -0.23
C GLN A 49 10.21 -10.83 0.68
N HIS A 50 10.32 -11.88 1.50
CA HIS A 50 11.40 -12.08 2.46
C HIS A 50 12.72 -12.51 1.79
#